data_AF-A0A1E4SET7-F1
#
_entry.id   AF-A0A1E4SET7-F1
#
_cell.length_a   1.000
_cell.length_b   1.000
_cell.length_c   1.000
_cell.angle_alpha   90.00
_cell.angle_beta   90.00
_cell.angle_gamma   90.00
#
_symmetry.space_group_name_H-M   'P 1'
#
loop_
_entity.id
_entity.type
_entity.pdbx_description
1 polymer ?
#
loop_
_entity_poly.entity_id
_entity_poly.type
_entity_poly.pdbx_seq_one_letter_code
_entity_poly.pdbx_strand_id
1 'polypeptide(L)'
;MSRRRSVPRGPRKKLTASQKQAHNKIEKKYRININEKIAGLQKIIPAVANELVGFETVTPENAEHGCQRLNKSAILEKATEYILLLQKKLRQLMAENTALKNQILRHGGTTE
;
A
#
# COMPACT_ATOMS: atom_id res chain seq x y z
N MET A 1 6.79 -28.05 37.57
CA MET A 1 6.38 -27.42 36.28
C MET A 1 5.29 -28.28 35.64
N SER A 2 4.03 -27.81 35.62
CA SER A 2 2.90 -28.60 35.09
C SER A 2 2.81 -28.45 33.57
N ARG A 3 3.04 -29.53 32.83
CA ARG A 3 2.90 -29.56 31.37
C ARG A 3 1.41 -29.58 31.01
N ARG A 4 0.91 -28.51 30.38
CA ARG A 4 -0.43 -28.48 29.76
C ARG A 4 -0.52 -29.62 28.73
N ARG A 5 -1.41 -30.58 28.96
CA ARG A 5 -1.76 -31.61 27.98
C ARG A 5 -2.42 -30.95 26.76
N SER A 6 -1.88 -31.17 25.57
CA SER A 6 -2.52 -30.78 24.31
C SER A 6 -3.73 -31.68 24.05
N VAL A 7 -4.92 -31.10 24.06
CA VAL A 7 -6.17 -31.82 23.72
C VAL A 7 -6.14 -32.16 22.21
N PRO A 8 -6.38 -33.42 21.82
CA PRO A 8 -6.43 -33.79 20.42
C PRO A 8 -7.63 -33.13 19.75
N ARG A 9 -7.37 -32.38 18.68
CA ARG A 9 -8.43 -31.76 17.87
C ARG A 9 -9.19 -32.87 17.15
N GLY A 10 -10.49 -33.00 17.45
CA GLY A 10 -11.37 -33.93 16.76
C GLY A 10 -11.40 -33.70 15.23
N PRO A 11 -11.92 -34.66 14.46
CA PRO A 11 -11.90 -34.60 12.99
C PRO A 11 -12.62 -33.34 12.49
N ARG A 12 -11.94 -32.53 11.67
CA ARG A 12 -12.53 -31.33 11.05
C ARG A 12 -13.71 -31.73 10.18
N LYS A 13 -14.93 -31.30 10.55
CA LYS A 13 -16.12 -31.46 9.70
C LYS A 13 -15.85 -30.80 8.34
N LYS A 14 -16.01 -31.55 7.25
CA LYS A 14 -15.85 -31.03 5.89
C LYS A 14 -16.97 -30.03 5.61
N LEU A 15 -16.63 -28.87 5.05
CA LEU A 15 -17.61 -27.87 4.61
C LEU A 15 -18.57 -28.48 3.58
N THR A 16 -19.87 -28.19 3.71
CA THR A 16 -20.87 -28.52 2.70
C THR A 16 -20.64 -27.71 1.43
N ALA A 17 -21.24 -28.12 0.30
CA ALA A 17 -21.09 -27.40 -0.97
C ALA A 17 -21.53 -25.93 -0.86
N SER A 18 -22.66 -25.66 -0.20
CA SER A 18 -23.16 -24.30 0.07
C SER A 18 -22.18 -23.49 0.94
N GLN A 19 -21.62 -24.10 1.99
CA GLN A 19 -20.62 -23.45 2.82
C GLN A 19 -19.33 -23.14 2.06
N LYS A 20 -18.88 -24.03 1.17
CA LYS A 20 -17.74 -23.78 0.28
C LYS A 20 -18.00 -22.63 -0.68
N GLN A 21 -19.19 -22.57 -1.28
CA GLN A 21 -19.58 -21.47 -2.17
C GLN A 21 -19.60 -20.13 -1.43
N ALA A 22 -20.21 -20.09 -0.24
CA ALA A 22 -20.23 -18.89 0.60
C ALA A 22 -18.81 -18.45 0.99
N HIS A 23 -17.97 -19.39 1.42
CA HIS A 23 -16.56 -19.13 1.73
C HIS A 23 -15.81 -18.54 0.53
N ASN A 24 -15.95 -19.15 -0.65
CA ASN A 24 -15.30 -18.68 -1.88
C ASN A 24 -15.76 -17.27 -2.26
N LYS A 25 -17.04 -16.94 -2.07
CA LYS A 25 -17.57 -15.60 -2.33
C LYS A 25 -16.95 -14.56 -1.39
N ILE A 26 -16.81 -14.90 -0.11
CA ILE A 26 -16.19 -14.05 0.91
C ILE A 26 -14.70 -13.86 0.59
N GLU A 27 -13.99 -14.94 0.32
CA GLU A 27 -12.56 -14.91 -0.02
C GLU A 27 -12.29 -14.09 -1.28
N LYS A 28 -13.12 -14.26 -2.33
CA LYS A 28 -13.02 -13.45 -3.54
C LYS A 28 -13.18 -11.95 -3.23
N LYS A 29 -14.17 -11.58 -2.40
CA LYS A 29 -14.38 -10.19 -1.99
C LYS A 29 -13.18 -9.64 -1.20
N TYR A 30 -12.59 -10.44 -0.31
CA TYR A 30 -11.39 -10.07 0.43
C TYR A 30 -10.19 -9.82 -0.49
N ARG A 31 -9.94 -10.74 -1.43
CA ARG A 31 -8.85 -10.59 -2.42
C ARG A 31 -9.03 -9.37 -3.32
N ILE A 32 -10.25 -9.09 -3.77
CA ILE A 32 -10.58 -7.89 -4.55
C ILE A 32 -10.25 -6.64 -3.75
N ASN A 33 -10.70 -6.54 -2.49
CA ASN A 33 -10.43 -5.36 -1.68
C ASN A 33 -8.94 -5.10 -1.45
N ILE A 34 -8.15 -6.16 -1.22
CA ILE A 34 -6.69 -6.02 -1.09
C ILE A 34 -6.07 -5.53 -2.40
N ASN A 35 -6.47 -6.11 -3.52
CA ASN A 35 -5.98 -5.72 -4.83
C ASN A 35 -6.32 -4.25 -5.14
N GLU A 36 -7.56 -3.81 -4.91
CA GLU A 36 -7.98 -2.41 -5.07
C GLU A 36 -7.11 -1.45 -4.26
N LYS A 37 -6.81 -1.79 -3.00
CA LYS A 37 -5.93 -0.98 -2.15
C LYS A 37 -4.49 -0.91 -2.67
N ILE A 38 -3.96 -2.02 -3.18
CA ILE A 38 -2.61 -2.06 -3.77
C ILE A 38 -2.56 -1.22 -5.04
N ALA A 39 -3.57 -1.30 -5.91
CA ALA A 39 -3.66 -0.46 -7.11
C ALA A 39 -3.79 1.02 -6.75
N GLY A 40 -4.63 1.35 -5.76
CA GLY A 40 -4.76 2.72 -5.26
C GLY A 40 -3.45 3.28 -4.72
N LEU A 41 -2.69 2.47 -3.98
CA LEU A 41 -1.37 2.83 -3.48
C LEU A 41 -0.36 3.07 -4.62
N GLN A 42 -0.39 2.25 -5.67
CA GLN A 42 0.50 2.44 -6.82
C GLN A 42 0.27 3.79 -7.51
N LYS A 43 -0.98 4.18 -7.72
CA LYS A 43 -1.35 5.42 -8.42
C LYS A 43 -0.82 6.69 -7.74
N ILE A 44 -0.59 6.65 -6.42
CA ILE A 44 -0.06 7.81 -5.68
C ILE A 44 1.47 7.84 -5.60
N ILE A 45 2.16 6.80 -6.07
CA ILE A 45 3.63 6.73 -6.06
C ILE A 45 4.13 7.19 -7.44
N PRO A 46 4.77 8.36 -7.56
CA PRO A 46 5.12 8.95 -8.86
C PRO A 46 5.95 8.04 -9.76
N ALA A 47 6.84 7.22 -9.17
CA ALA A 47 7.73 6.34 -9.92
C ALA A 47 6.99 5.20 -10.64
N VAL A 48 5.83 4.78 -10.16
CA VAL A 48 5.10 3.59 -10.64
C VAL A 48 3.65 3.88 -11.01
N ALA A 49 3.22 5.14 -10.94
CA ALA A 49 1.83 5.57 -11.12
C ALA A 49 1.24 5.20 -12.49
N ASN A 50 2.08 5.20 -13.53
CA ASN A 50 1.67 4.87 -14.90
C ASN A 50 1.87 3.40 -15.24
N GLU A 51 2.43 2.59 -14.34
CA GLU A 51 2.71 1.18 -14.62
C GLU A 51 1.47 0.29 -14.47
N LEU A 52 1.49 -0.87 -15.11
CA LEU A 52 0.36 -1.82 -15.09
C LEU A 52 0.42 -2.68 -13.83
N VAL A 53 -0.71 -2.85 -13.14
CA VAL A 53 -0.74 -3.75 -11.99
C VAL A 53 -0.90 -5.20 -12.44
N GLY A 54 -0.14 -6.12 -11.86
CA GLY A 54 -0.13 -7.53 -12.27
C GLY A 54 -1.45 -8.31 -12.18
N PHE A 55 -2.50 -7.73 -11.61
CA PHE A 55 -3.85 -8.31 -11.53
C PHE A 55 -4.91 -7.51 -12.29
N GLU A 56 -4.55 -6.40 -12.93
CA GLU A 56 -5.46 -5.60 -13.73
C GLU A 56 -5.68 -6.27 -15.09
N THR A 57 -6.90 -6.22 -15.62
CA THR A 57 -7.20 -6.69 -16.97
C THR A 57 -6.53 -5.76 -17.97
N VAL A 58 -5.70 -6.32 -18.86
CA VAL A 58 -5.07 -5.57 -19.94
C VAL A 58 -6.17 -5.03 -20.85
N THR A 59 -6.37 -3.72 -20.85
CA THR A 59 -7.21 -3.02 -21.80
C THR A 59 -6.34 -2.50 -22.95
N PRO A 60 -6.90 -2.31 -24.16
CA PRO A 60 -6.13 -1.87 -25.33
C PRO A 60 -5.42 -0.54 -25.11
N GLU A 61 -5.97 0.39 -24.33
CA GLU A 61 -5.27 1.63 -23.97
C GLU A 61 -3.97 1.41 -23.18
N ASN A 62 -3.91 0.36 -22.34
CA ASN A 62 -2.74 0.09 -21.51
C ASN A 62 -1.62 -0.67 -22.25
N ALA A 63 -1.97 -1.37 -23.34
CA ALA A 63 -1.00 -2.09 -24.17
C ALA A 63 -0.16 -1.16 -25.05
N GLU A 64 -0.72 0.00 -25.43
CA GLU A 64 -0.06 0.99 -26.28
C GLU A 64 1.04 1.78 -25.54
N HIS A 65 0.94 1.90 -24.22
CA HIS A 65 1.85 2.69 -23.40
C HIS A 65 3.12 1.97 -22.92
N GLY A 66 3.35 0.71 -23.33
CA GLY A 66 4.56 -0.03 -22.97
C GLY A 66 4.73 -0.26 -21.46
N CYS A 67 3.64 -0.19 -20.69
CA CYS A 67 3.65 -0.22 -19.24
C CYS A 67 4.14 -1.58 -18.72
N GLN A 68 5.16 -1.56 -17.86
CA GLN A 68 5.67 -2.76 -17.21
C GLN A 68 4.66 -3.26 -16.18
N ARG A 69 4.55 -4.58 -16.07
CA ARG A 69 3.60 -5.21 -15.16
C ARG A 69 4.23 -5.41 -13.79
N LEU A 70 3.88 -4.56 -12.84
CA LEU A 70 4.43 -4.63 -11.49
C LEU A 70 3.80 -5.75 -10.66
N ASN A 71 4.66 -6.41 -9.90
CA ASN A 71 4.24 -7.34 -8.86
C ASN A 71 3.86 -6.57 -7.58
N LYS A 72 3.11 -7.23 -6.69
CA LYS A 72 2.66 -6.61 -5.43
C LYS A 72 3.83 -6.18 -4.54
N SER A 73 4.89 -6.98 -4.49
CA SER A 73 6.05 -6.72 -3.62
C SER A 73 6.79 -5.44 -4.02
N ALA A 74 6.99 -5.22 -5.32
CA ALA A 74 7.66 -4.03 -5.85
C ALA A 74 6.85 -2.76 -5.57
N ILE A 75 5.52 -2.82 -5.70
CA ILE A 75 4.65 -1.68 -5.33
C ILE A 75 4.79 -1.35 -3.84
N LEU A 76 4.81 -2.35 -2.97
CA LEU A 76 4.97 -2.16 -1.52
C LEU A 76 6.36 -1.63 -1.14
N GLU A 77 7.41 -2.10 -1.83
CA GLU A 77 8.77 -1.60 -1.66
C GLU A 77 8.87 -0.12 -2.07
N LYS A 78 8.37 0.23 -3.27
CA LYS A 78 8.33 1.61 -3.76
C LYS A 78 7.46 2.52 -2.89
N ALA A 79 6.38 2.01 -2.32
CA ALA A 79 5.57 2.75 -1.36
C ALA A 79 6.38 3.10 -0.10
N THR A 80 7.14 2.13 0.41
CA THR A 80 7.97 2.30 1.61
C THR A 80 9.07 3.33 1.35
N GLU A 81 9.79 3.20 0.22
CA GLU A 81 10.79 4.19 -0.21
C GLU A 81 10.19 5.60 -0.32
N TYR A 82 9.01 5.71 -0.92
CA TYR A 82 8.37 7.00 -1.14
C TYR A 82 7.92 7.67 0.16
N ILE A 83 7.41 6.91 1.13
CA ILE A 83 7.08 7.44 2.46
C ILE A 83 8.34 7.99 3.14
N LEU A 84 9.46 7.26 3.10
CA LEU A 84 10.73 7.71 3.68
C LEU A 84 11.26 8.98 2.99
N LEU A 85 11.12 9.05 1.67
CA LEU A 85 11.47 10.25 0.89
C LEU A 85 10.63 11.46 1.31
N LEU A 86 9.31 11.31 1.40
CA LEU A 86 8.40 12.39 1.83
C LEU A 86 8.73 12.87 3.24
N GLN A 87 9.00 11.95 4.18
CA GLN A 87 9.41 12.31 5.54
C GLN A 87 10.72 13.10 5.56
N LYS A 88 11.72 12.69 4.75
CA LYS A 88 12.98 13.43 4.62
C LYS A 88 12.75 14.83 4.04
N LYS A 89 11.97 14.93 2.97
CA LYS A 89 11.65 16.21 2.31
C LYS A 89 10.87 17.14 3.24
N LEU A 90 9.92 16.62 4.02
CA LEU A 90 9.18 17.37 5.02
C LEU A 90 10.13 17.95 6.08
N ARG A 91 11.06 17.15 6.62
CA ARG A 91 12.05 17.65 7.58
C ARG A 91 12.93 18.75 7.01
N GLN A 92 13.38 18.61 5.76
CA GLN A 92 14.18 19.62 5.07
C GLN A 92 13.39 20.93 4.89
N LEU A 93 12.17 20.85 4.37
CA LEU A 93 11.31 22.00 4.18
C LEU A 93 10.96 22.70 5.50
N MET A 94 10.72 21.94 6.57
CA MET A 94 10.49 22.53 7.90
C MET A 94 11.72 23.25 8.43
N ALA A 95 12.93 22.68 8.26
CA ALA A 95 14.17 23.33 8.66
C ALA A 95 14.43 24.62 7.87
N GLU A 96 14.21 24.59 6.55
CA GLU A 96 14.31 25.76 5.68
C GLU A 96 13.29 26.83 6.05
N ASN A 97 12.02 26.46 6.23
CA ASN A 97 10.97 27.38 6.65
C ASN A 97 11.31 28.03 8.00
N THR A 98 11.82 27.25 8.95
CA THR A 98 12.27 27.78 10.25
C THR A 98 13.42 28.77 10.09
N ALA A 99 14.41 28.45 9.25
CA ALA A 99 15.53 29.35 8.98
C ALA A 99 15.08 30.66 8.32
N LEU A 100 14.18 30.57 7.32
CA LEU A 100 13.60 31.74 6.65
C LEU A 100 12.76 32.59 7.60
N LYS A 101 11.91 31.98 8.44
CA LYS A 101 11.15 32.69 9.47
C LYS A 101 12.08 33.43 10.43
N ASN A 102 13.15 32.77 10.89
CA ASN A 102 14.16 33.42 11.74
C ASN A 102 14.86 34.59 11.03
N GLN A 103 15.14 34.47 9.74
CA GLN A 103 15.73 35.57 8.96
C GLN A 103 14.75 36.75 8.84
N ILE A 104 13.48 36.49 8.55
CA ILE A 104 12.43 37.52 8.49
C ILE A 104 12.34 38.26 9.84
N LEU A 105 12.30 37.53 10.95
CA LEU A 105 12.27 38.11 12.30
C LEU A 105 13.50 39.00 12.58
N ARG A 106 14.70 38.57 12.16
CA ARG A 106 15.93 39.38 12.30
C ARG A 106 15.87 40.69 11.53
N HIS A 107 15.15 40.73 10.41
CA HIS A 107 14.98 41.93 9.60
C HIS A 107 13.72 42.74 9.97
N GLY A 108 13.09 42.44 11.11
CA GLY A 108 11.94 43.19 11.63
C GLY A 108 10.60 42.86 10.96
N GLY A 109 10.54 41.80 10.15
CA GLY A 109 9.30 41.29 9.60
C GLY A 109 8.54 40.43 10.61
N THR A 110 7.21 40.40 10.50
CA THR A 110 6.33 39.52 11.28
C THR A 110 6.06 38.23 10.52
N THR A 111 6.05 37.10 11.23
CA THR A 111 5.68 35.80 10.67
C THR A 111 4.46 35.27 11.41
N GLU A 112 3.35 35.06 10.70
CA GLU A 112 2.17 34.32 11.21
C GLU A 112 2.42 32.79 11.23
#